data_AF-A0A9D8I6A9-F1
#
_entry.id   AF-A0A9D8I6A9-F1
#
_cell.length_a   1.000
_cell.length_b   1.000
_cell.length_c   1.000
_cell.angle_alpha   90.00
_cell.angle_beta   90.00
_cell.angle_gamma   90.00
#
_symmetry.space_group_name_H-M   'P 1'
#
loop_
_entity.id
_entity.type
_entity.pdbx_description
1 polymer ?
#
loop_
_entity_poly.entity_id
_entity_poly.type
_entity_poly.pdbx_seq_one_letter_code
_entity_poly.pdbx_strand_id
1 'polypeptide(L)'
;MDCQSFDEQVVRRDPKVQKLLDQFVCVRIVQANGMDLTLFQFDYDLTFAAFMLNADRTIYGRYASRTGRRQASQATGIESFGKALEAALEIHKGYPANKPSLLGKQPLPVSRKVPEDYPSLAAKFGRPGERPVVGDRNCIHCHQISQAQKREHEGAKRDMPLALKLPYPMPEVFGLGLDPKQKARVSRVRDDTTAARDGFKVGDDILTLEGQPILSIADIQWVTHNAIAPTKLKADVLRAGKRITLPLTLAADWRKPPK
;
A
#
# COMPACT_ATOMS: atom_id res chain seq x y z
N MET A 1 10.90 7.62 -12.48
CA MET A 1 11.89 6.63 -12.03
C MET A 1 11.21 5.28 -12.07
N ASP A 2 11.82 4.26 -12.67
CA ASP A 2 11.29 2.90 -12.56
C ASP A 2 11.59 2.31 -11.17
N CYS A 3 10.93 1.21 -10.83
CA CYS A 3 11.04 0.66 -9.48
C CYS A 3 12.38 -0.06 -9.22
N GLN A 4 13.07 -0.52 -10.27
CA GLN A 4 14.40 -1.12 -10.14
C GLN A 4 15.43 -0.06 -9.73
N SER A 5 15.40 1.10 -10.39
CA SER A 5 16.23 2.25 -10.04
C SER A 5 15.94 2.77 -8.62
N PHE A 6 14.69 2.69 -8.18
CA PHE A 6 14.32 3.03 -6.81
C PHE A 6 14.82 2.02 -5.77
N ASP A 7 14.61 0.71 -6.00
CA ASP A 7 15.16 -0.34 -5.12
C ASP A 7 16.67 -0.20 -4.98
N GLU A 8 17.39 0.07 -6.07
CA GLU A 8 18.82 0.31 -6.04
C GLU A 8 19.21 1.51 -5.15
N GLN A 9 18.47 2.61 -5.19
CA GLN A 9 18.71 3.76 -4.31
C GLN A 9 18.53 3.40 -2.83
N VAL A 10 17.51 2.61 -2.50
CA VAL A 10 17.27 2.17 -1.12
C VAL A 10 18.38 1.22 -0.66
N VAL A 11 18.76 0.25 -1.49
CA VAL A 11 19.82 -0.73 -1.19
C VAL A 11 21.18 -0.06 -1.03
N ARG A 12 21.52 0.87 -1.92
CA ARG A 12 22.76 1.64 -1.85
C ARG A 12 22.74 2.73 -0.77
N ARG A 13 21.64 2.83 0.00
CA ARG A 13 21.43 3.83 1.06
C ARG A 13 21.68 5.24 0.55
N ASP A 14 20.89 5.67 -0.44
CA ASP A 14 20.95 7.04 -0.99
C ASP A 14 21.14 8.08 0.13
N PRO A 15 22.06 9.06 -0.02
CA PRO A 15 22.37 10.02 1.02
C PRO A 15 21.16 10.76 1.61
N LYS A 16 20.08 10.91 0.82
CA LYS A 16 18.83 11.54 1.28
C LYS A 16 18.11 10.73 2.36
N VAL A 17 18.31 9.41 2.43
CA VAL A 17 17.64 8.53 3.40
C VAL A 17 18.59 7.73 4.27
N GLN A 18 19.89 7.73 4.00
CA GLN A 18 20.90 6.94 4.74
C GLN A 18 20.75 7.07 6.26
N LYS A 19 20.76 8.31 6.79
CA LYS A 19 20.64 8.58 8.24
C LYS A 19 19.31 8.16 8.84
N LEU A 20 18.25 8.14 8.04
CA LEU A 20 16.95 7.62 8.46
C LEU A 20 17.02 6.11 8.54
N LEU A 21 17.50 5.45 7.48
CA LEU A 21 17.67 4.00 7.43
C LEU A 21 18.62 3.47 8.51
N ASP A 22 19.57 4.26 9.02
CA ASP A 22 20.47 3.86 10.12
C ASP A 22 19.71 3.64 11.44
N GLN A 23 18.49 4.17 11.55
CA GLN A 23 17.60 4.01 12.70
C GLN A 23 16.63 2.83 12.55
N PHE A 24 16.69 2.11 11.42
CA PHE A 24 15.85 0.93 11.17
C PHE A 24 16.71 -0.33 11.10
N VAL A 25 16.13 -1.45 11.51
CA VAL A 25 16.59 -2.77 11.10
C VAL A 25 16.06 -3.03 9.69
N CYS A 26 16.90 -2.82 8.67
CA CYS A 26 16.51 -3.00 7.27
C CYS A 26 16.54 -4.47 6.85
N VAL A 27 15.41 -4.98 6.37
CA VAL A 27 15.29 -6.33 5.79
C VAL A 27 14.83 -6.20 4.35
N ARG A 28 15.50 -6.90 3.43
CA ARG A 28 15.13 -6.94 2.01
C ARG A 28 14.66 -8.33 1.63
N ILE A 29 13.44 -8.42 1.12
CA ILE A 29 12.84 -9.65 0.61
C ILE A 29 12.82 -9.54 -0.92
N VAL A 30 13.59 -10.40 -1.59
CA VAL A 30 13.79 -10.36 -3.06
C VAL A 30 12.96 -11.38 -3.83
N GLN A 31 12.28 -12.28 -3.11
CA GLN A 31 11.38 -13.29 -3.66
C GLN A 31 10.20 -13.48 -2.71
N ALA A 32 9.05 -13.87 -3.26
CA ALA A 32 7.85 -14.09 -2.48
C ALA A 32 7.77 -15.49 -1.86
N ASN A 33 8.72 -16.40 -2.14
CA ASN A 33 8.76 -17.72 -1.52
C ASN A 33 8.72 -17.61 0.01
N GLY A 34 7.78 -18.31 0.65
CA GLY A 34 7.57 -18.27 2.10
C GLY A 34 7.17 -16.90 2.66
N MET A 35 6.79 -15.93 1.82
CA MET A 35 6.32 -14.62 2.29
C MET A 35 5.09 -14.80 3.17
N ASP A 36 5.14 -14.25 4.39
CA ASP A 36 4.03 -14.31 5.33
C ASP A 36 2.87 -13.41 4.87
N LEU A 37 1.88 -14.00 4.18
CA LEU A 37 0.69 -13.32 3.68
C LEU A 37 -0.28 -12.93 4.81
N THR A 38 -0.07 -13.47 6.02
CA THR A 38 -0.79 -13.01 7.23
C THR A 38 -0.25 -11.69 7.75
N LEU A 39 0.90 -11.22 7.24
CA LEU A 39 1.53 -9.96 7.58
C LEU A 39 1.64 -9.01 6.38
N PHE A 40 2.30 -9.44 5.30
CA PHE A 40 2.65 -8.59 4.18
C PHE A 40 1.53 -8.51 3.14
N GLN A 41 0.51 -7.69 3.44
CA GLN A 41 -0.60 -7.43 2.53
C GLN A 41 -0.43 -6.06 1.86
N PHE A 42 -0.25 -6.11 0.55
CA PHE A 42 -0.10 -4.95 -0.31
C PHE A 42 -0.61 -5.30 -1.71
N ASP A 43 -0.52 -4.34 -2.62
CA ASP A 43 -0.78 -4.58 -4.03
C ASP A 43 0.31 -5.47 -4.63
N TYR A 44 0.04 -6.76 -4.71
CA TYR A 44 1.01 -7.75 -5.19
C TYR A 44 1.42 -7.55 -6.65
N ASP A 45 0.69 -6.74 -7.42
CA ASP A 45 1.08 -6.37 -8.79
C ASP A 45 2.13 -5.23 -8.83
N LEU A 46 2.59 -4.73 -7.68
CA LEU A 46 3.71 -3.78 -7.57
C LEU A 46 5.06 -4.47 -7.75
N THR A 47 6.01 -3.72 -8.31
CA THR A 47 7.42 -4.11 -8.45
C THR A 47 8.28 -3.74 -7.24
N PHE A 48 7.76 -2.93 -6.33
CA PHE A 48 8.39 -2.61 -5.03
C PHE A 48 7.30 -2.33 -3.99
N ALA A 49 7.50 -2.78 -2.76
CA ALA A 49 6.71 -2.41 -1.60
C ALA A 49 7.60 -2.34 -0.37
N ALA A 50 7.35 -1.37 0.51
CA ALA A 50 8.03 -1.28 1.80
C ALA A 50 7.02 -1.20 2.94
N PHE A 51 7.41 -1.73 4.09
CA PHE A 51 6.65 -1.68 5.33
C PHE A 51 7.54 -1.12 6.41
N MET A 52 6.99 -0.21 7.21
CA MET A 52 7.58 0.20 8.47
C MET A 52 6.76 -0.43 9.58
N LEU A 53 7.38 -1.24 10.44
CA LEU A 53 6.71 -2.00 11.50
C LEU A 53 7.59 -2.11 12.76
N ASN A 54 6.96 -2.38 13.90
CA ASN A 54 7.63 -2.70 15.15
C ASN A 54 8.07 -4.19 15.18
N ALA A 55 8.99 -4.54 16.09
CA ALA A 55 9.42 -5.92 16.35
C ALA A 55 8.26 -6.86 16.75
N ASP A 56 7.18 -6.32 17.34
CA ASP A 56 5.97 -7.09 17.64
C ASP A 56 5.02 -7.29 16.43
N ARG A 57 5.50 -6.96 15.22
CA ARG A 57 4.78 -7.02 13.94
C ARG A 57 3.69 -5.96 13.74
N THR A 58 3.54 -5.00 14.67
CA THR A 58 2.60 -3.89 14.47
C THR A 58 3.04 -3.02 13.30
N ILE A 59 2.23 -2.95 12.24
CA ILE A 59 2.51 -2.12 11.06
C ILE A 59 2.25 -0.65 11.38
N TYR A 60 3.25 0.20 11.14
CA TYR A 60 3.14 1.66 11.20
C TYR A 60 2.65 2.26 9.90
N GLY A 61 3.08 1.70 8.76
CA GLY A 61 2.60 2.12 7.45
C GLY A 61 3.21 1.31 6.31
N ARG A 62 2.63 1.50 5.14
CA ARG A 62 3.07 0.93 3.86
C ARG A 62 3.66 2.03 2.99
N TYR A 63 4.52 1.67 2.04
CA TYR A 63 5.06 2.61 1.06
C TYR A 63 5.21 1.94 -0.32
N ALA A 64 5.19 2.82 -1.34
CA ALA A 64 5.15 2.57 -2.78
C ALA A 64 3.75 2.28 -3.34
N SER A 65 3.55 2.72 -4.57
CA SER A 65 2.26 2.67 -5.25
C SER A 65 2.42 2.59 -6.77
N ARG A 66 1.33 2.32 -7.49
CA ARG A 66 1.33 2.27 -8.96
C ARG A 66 1.54 3.66 -9.52
N THR A 67 2.24 3.75 -10.65
CA THR A 67 2.22 4.95 -11.49
C THR A 67 0.91 4.97 -12.30
N GLY A 68 0.10 6.02 -12.16
CA GLY A 68 -1.08 6.21 -13.01
C GLY A 68 -0.69 6.32 -14.50
N ARG A 69 -1.54 5.82 -15.40
CA ARG A 69 -1.30 5.72 -16.87
C ARG A 69 -0.93 7.03 -17.60
N ARG A 70 -0.99 8.19 -16.94
CA ARG A 70 -0.69 9.51 -17.53
C ARG A 70 0.40 10.32 -16.80
N GLN A 71 0.99 9.81 -15.71
CA GLN A 71 2.07 10.48 -14.95
C GLN A 71 3.12 9.45 -14.52
N ALA A 72 3.78 8.87 -15.52
CA ALA A 72 4.65 7.71 -15.42
C ALA A 72 5.98 7.92 -14.66
N SER A 73 6.04 8.76 -13.61
CA SER A 73 7.33 8.99 -12.95
C SER A 73 7.39 9.15 -11.43
N GLN A 74 6.31 9.28 -10.63
CA GLN A 74 6.54 9.83 -9.28
C GLN A 74 5.81 9.24 -8.05
N ALA A 75 4.90 8.26 -8.12
CA ALA A 75 4.24 7.75 -6.90
C ALA A 75 5.19 7.04 -5.90
N THR A 76 6.39 6.68 -6.35
CA THR A 76 7.48 6.09 -5.57
C THR A 76 8.75 6.89 -5.86
N GLY A 77 9.40 7.42 -4.83
CA GLY A 77 10.59 8.25 -4.97
C GLY A 77 11.32 8.48 -3.65
N ILE A 78 12.64 8.72 -3.73
CA ILE A 78 13.49 8.74 -2.53
C ILE A 78 13.13 9.83 -1.53
N GLU A 79 12.61 10.96 -2.01
CA GLU A 79 12.17 12.09 -1.17
C GLU A 79 10.91 11.74 -0.37
N SER A 80 9.87 11.22 -1.00
CA SER A 80 8.66 10.80 -0.28
C SER A 80 8.88 9.56 0.57
N PHE A 81 9.81 8.68 0.19
CA PHE A 81 10.22 7.57 1.04
C PHE A 81 10.88 8.07 2.33
N GLY A 82 11.78 9.05 2.23
CA GLY A 82 12.34 9.72 3.41
C GLY A 82 11.25 10.30 4.33
N LYS A 83 10.23 10.95 3.75
CA LYS A 83 9.08 11.46 4.52
C LYS A 83 8.25 10.38 5.19
N ALA A 84 8.11 9.21 4.54
CA ALA A 84 7.44 8.07 5.15
C ALA A 84 8.26 7.47 6.30
N LEU A 85 9.59 7.37 6.15
CA LEU A 85 10.51 6.92 7.21
C LEU A 85 10.49 7.87 8.41
N GLU A 86 10.57 9.19 8.19
CA GLU A 86 10.43 10.21 9.25
C GLU A 86 9.12 10.01 10.03
N ALA A 87 7.99 9.87 9.31
CA ALA A 87 6.68 9.67 9.95
C ALA A 87 6.59 8.35 10.73
N ALA A 88 7.21 7.29 10.23
CA ALA A 88 7.28 6.02 10.96
C ALA A 88 8.08 6.14 12.25
N LEU A 89 9.20 6.87 12.25
CA LEU A 89 10.00 7.15 13.45
C LEU A 89 9.22 7.99 14.46
N GLU A 90 8.44 8.99 14.01
CA GLU A 90 7.57 9.78 14.91
C GLU A 90 6.48 8.92 15.55
N ILE A 91 5.88 7.99 14.80
CA ILE A 91 4.95 6.99 15.37
C ILE A 91 5.70 6.10 16.37
N HIS A 92 6.91 5.66 16.04
CA HIS A 92 7.69 4.77 16.91
C HIS A 92 8.00 5.41 18.27
N LYS A 93 8.32 6.71 18.32
CA LYS A 93 8.56 7.44 19.58
C LYS A 93 7.38 7.38 20.56
N GLY A 94 6.14 7.32 20.04
CA GLY A 94 4.92 7.23 20.85
C GLY A 94 4.46 5.79 21.14
N TYR A 95 5.19 4.77 20.70
CA TYR A 95 4.81 3.37 20.86
C TYR A 95 5.19 2.84 22.26
N PRO A 96 4.34 2.06 22.96
CA PRO A 96 3.08 1.48 22.52
C PRO A 96 1.83 2.32 22.81
N ALA A 97 1.93 3.52 23.39
CA ALA A 97 0.78 4.32 23.79
C ALA A 97 -0.14 4.68 22.60
N ASN A 98 0.41 4.82 21.40
CA ASN A 98 -0.35 5.09 20.17
C ASN A 98 -0.84 3.84 19.43
N LYS A 99 -0.63 2.61 19.94
CA LYS A 99 -1.08 1.37 19.30
C LYS A 99 -2.58 1.37 18.90
N PRO A 100 -3.51 1.98 19.66
CA PRO A 100 -4.92 2.07 19.24
C PRO A 100 -5.14 2.75 17.88
N SER A 101 -4.34 3.74 17.50
CA SER A 101 -4.47 4.42 16.19
C SER A 101 -3.95 3.58 15.01
N LEU A 102 -3.24 2.49 15.30
CA LEU A 102 -2.65 1.59 14.32
C LEU A 102 -3.50 0.35 14.04
N LEU A 103 -4.60 0.13 14.79
CA LEU A 103 -5.45 -1.07 14.66
C LEU A 103 -5.95 -1.28 13.23
N GLY A 104 -6.43 -0.22 12.59
CA GLY A 104 -6.91 -0.29 11.21
C GLY A 104 -5.81 -0.55 10.15
N LYS A 105 -4.52 -0.42 10.52
CA LYS A 105 -3.37 -0.65 9.62
C LYS A 105 -2.94 -2.11 9.58
N GLN A 106 -3.42 -2.92 10.53
CA GLN A 106 -3.00 -4.30 10.69
C GLN A 106 -3.63 -5.21 9.62
N PRO A 107 -2.96 -6.30 9.26
CA PRO A 107 -3.41 -7.21 8.19
C PRO A 107 -4.79 -7.79 8.47
N LEU A 108 -5.56 -8.07 7.40
CA LEU A 108 -6.85 -8.77 7.52
C LEU A 108 -6.67 -10.29 7.40
N PRO A 109 -7.63 -11.10 7.85
CA PRO A 109 -7.57 -12.55 7.66
C PRO A 109 -7.43 -12.95 6.18
N VAL A 110 -6.56 -13.92 5.91
CA VAL A 110 -6.32 -14.47 4.57
C VAL A 110 -6.53 -15.98 4.55
N SER A 111 -6.95 -16.51 3.40
CA SER A 111 -7.19 -17.95 3.19
C SER A 111 -5.92 -18.76 2.93
N ARG A 112 -4.80 -18.09 2.65
CA ARG A 112 -3.49 -18.66 2.31
C ARG A 112 -2.43 -17.90 3.10
N LYS A 113 -1.58 -18.62 3.83
CA LYS A 113 -0.61 -18.01 4.74
C LYS A 113 0.71 -17.72 4.04
N VAL A 114 1.05 -18.53 3.05
CA VAL A 114 2.22 -18.33 2.17
C VAL A 114 1.81 -18.54 0.70
N PRO A 115 2.56 -18.00 -0.29
CA PRO A 115 2.21 -18.16 -1.71
C PRO A 115 2.11 -19.61 -2.15
N GLU A 116 2.96 -20.48 -1.61
CA GLU A 116 2.98 -21.91 -1.91
C GLU A 116 1.71 -22.64 -1.45
N ASP A 117 0.87 -22.04 -0.59
CA ASP A 117 -0.44 -22.61 -0.25
C ASP A 117 -1.45 -22.52 -1.42
N TYR A 118 -1.18 -21.68 -2.43
CA TYR A 118 -2.00 -21.66 -3.64
C TYR A 118 -1.68 -22.87 -4.53
N PRO A 119 -2.67 -23.70 -4.93
CA PRO A 119 -2.41 -24.89 -5.74
C PRO A 119 -1.66 -24.62 -7.04
N SER A 120 -1.94 -23.47 -7.69
CA SER A 120 -1.29 -23.06 -8.94
C SER A 120 0.19 -22.69 -8.76
N LEU A 121 0.60 -22.26 -7.57
CA LEU A 121 1.99 -21.97 -7.23
C LEU A 121 2.69 -23.22 -6.68
N ALA A 122 2.04 -23.98 -5.80
CA ALA A 122 2.55 -25.27 -5.31
C ALA A 122 2.94 -26.21 -6.45
N ALA A 123 2.07 -26.33 -7.46
CA ALA A 123 2.30 -27.21 -8.61
C ALA A 123 3.52 -26.80 -9.45
N LYS A 124 3.92 -25.52 -9.40
CA LYS A 124 5.03 -24.98 -10.20
C LYS A 124 6.33 -24.87 -9.41
N PHE A 125 6.26 -24.55 -8.12
CA PHE A 125 7.41 -24.16 -7.30
C PHE A 125 7.69 -25.10 -6.12
N GLY A 126 6.81 -26.08 -5.86
CA GLY A 126 6.88 -26.95 -4.70
C GLY A 126 6.25 -26.32 -3.45
N ARG A 127 6.15 -27.11 -2.37
CA ARG A 127 5.64 -26.64 -1.07
C ARG A 127 6.78 -26.24 -0.11
N PRO A 128 6.50 -25.42 0.92
CA PRO A 128 7.49 -25.08 1.94
C PRO A 128 7.98 -26.35 2.64
N GLY A 129 9.30 -26.58 2.66
CA GLY A 129 9.93 -27.76 3.28
C GLY A 129 10.23 -28.92 2.33
N GLU A 130 9.80 -28.85 1.06
CA GLU A 130 10.26 -29.75 0.00
C GLU A 130 11.63 -29.25 -0.51
N ARG A 131 12.54 -30.16 -0.93
CA ARG A 131 13.91 -29.77 -1.36
C ARG A 131 13.81 -28.69 -2.46
N PRO A 132 14.52 -27.54 -2.30
CA PRO A 132 14.48 -26.51 -3.32
C PRO A 132 15.03 -27.06 -4.64
N VAL A 133 14.31 -26.83 -5.74
CA VAL A 133 14.87 -26.97 -7.07
C VAL A 133 15.89 -25.83 -7.23
N VAL A 134 17.18 -26.17 -7.24
CA VAL A 134 18.28 -25.19 -7.25
C VAL A 134 18.34 -24.46 -8.59
N GLY A 135 18.25 -23.13 -8.57
CA GLY A 135 18.51 -22.22 -9.72
C GLY A 135 17.51 -21.06 -9.88
N ASP A 136 17.80 -20.11 -10.78
CA ASP A 136 17.03 -18.88 -11.09
C ASP A 136 15.58 -19.10 -11.59
N ARG A 137 15.14 -20.37 -11.68
CA ARG A 137 13.82 -20.76 -12.18
C ARG A 137 12.80 -21.08 -11.09
N ASN A 138 13.15 -20.90 -9.81
CA ASN A 138 12.31 -21.34 -8.68
C ASN A 138 11.76 -20.22 -7.78
N CYS A 139 11.98 -18.95 -8.14
CA CYS A 139 11.47 -17.81 -7.37
C CYS A 139 10.01 -17.50 -7.71
N ILE A 140 9.19 -17.32 -6.69
CA ILE A 140 7.84 -16.76 -6.80
C ILE A 140 7.96 -15.24 -6.78
N HIS A 141 7.37 -14.57 -7.76
CA HIS A 141 7.26 -13.11 -7.82
C HIS A 141 5.94 -12.67 -7.20
N CYS A 142 5.90 -11.51 -6.56
CA CYS A 142 4.69 -10.97 -5.91
C CYS A 142 3.46 -11.00 -6.84
N HIS A 143 3.59 -10.57 -8.11
CA HIS A 143 2.46 -10.56 -9.05
C HIS A 143 1.86 -11.95 -9.29
N GLN A 144 2.63 -13.03 -9.07
CA GLN A 144 2.14 -14.40 -9.19
C GLN A 144 1.17 -14.75 -8.06
N ILE A 145 1.24 -14.10 -6.90
CA ILE A 145 0.25 -14.21 -5.82
C ILE A 145 -1.09 -13.66 -6.30
N SER A 146 -1.10 -12.44 -6.87
CA SER A 146 -2.30 -11.83 -7.48
C SER A 146 -2.91 -12.72 -8.57
N GLN A 147 -2.08 -13.30 -9.43
CA GLN A 147 -2.53 -14.26 -10.46
C GLN A 147 -3.08 -15.55 -9.85
N ALA A 148 -2.44 -16.08 -8.80
CA ALA A 148 -2.89 -17.30 -8.14
C ALA A 148 -4.25 -17.12 -7.46
N GLN A 149 -4.48 -15.96 -6.83
CA GLN A 149 -5.78 -15.56 -6.29
C GLN A 149 -6.85 -15.53 -7.37
N LYS A 150 -6.57 -14.90 -8.52
CA LYS A 150 -7.50 -14.82 -9.66
C LYS A 150 -7.84 -16.22 -10.20
N ARG A 151 -6.82 -17.07 -10.39
CA ARG A 151 -6.98 -18.45 -10.86
C ARG A 151 -7.82 -19.32 -9.92
N GLU A 152 -7.75 -19.11 -8.61
CA GLU A 152 -8.57 -19.86 -7.65
C GLU A 152 -10.06 -19.55 -7.85
N HIS A 153 -10.42 -18.28 -8.05
CA HIS A 153 -11.80 -17.89 -8.37
C HIS A 153 -12.27 -18.46 -9.71
N GLU A 154 -11.43 -18.36 -10.74
CA GLU A 154 -11.70 -18.89 -12.08
C GLU A 154 -11.89 -20.42 -12.05
N GLY A 155 -10.97 -21.15 -11.43
CA GLY A 155 -11.03 -22.61 -11.29
C GLY A 155 -12.22 -23.08 -10.46
N ALA A 156 -12.61 -22.32 -9.44
CA ALA A 156 -13.81 -22.58 -8.67
C ALA A 156 -15.11 -22.14 -9.35
N LYS A 157 -15.04 -21.53 -10.56
CA LYS A 157 -16.18 -20.94 -11.28
C LYS A 157 -17.00 -19.96 -10.42
N ARG A 158 -16.32 -19.21 -9.56
CA ARG A 158 -16.93 -18.20 -8.67
C ARG A 158 -16.78 -16.82 -9.28
N ASP A 159 -17.75 -15.96 -9.03
CA ASP A 159 -17.59 -14.54 -9.34
C ASP A 159 -16.36 -13.97 -8.64
N MET A 160 -15.52 -13.31 -9.43
CA MET A 160 -14.32 -12.67 -8.91
C MET A 160 -14.71 -11.34 -8.24
N PRO A 161 -14.39 -11.15 -6.95
CA PRO A 161 -14.71 -9.93 -6.22
C PRO A 161 -14.12 -8.69 -6.90
N LEU A 162 -14.84 -7.57 -6.84
CA LEU A 162 -14.36 -6.31 -7.44
C LEU A 162 -13.02 -5.85 -6.85
N ALA A 163 -12.78 -6.13 -5.57
CA ALA A 163 -11.49 -5.86 -4.91
C ALA A 163 -10.33 -6.65 -5.53
N LEU A 164 -10.57 -7.85 -6.07
CA LEU A 164 -9.55 -8.66 -6.75
C LEU A 164 -9.37 -8.24 -8.22
N LYS A 165 -10.42 -7.72 -8.86
CA LYS A 165 -10.36 -7.15 -10.21
C LYS A 165 -9.66 -5.79 -10.24
N LEU A 166 -9.94 -4.96 -9.24
CA LEU A 166 -9.43 -3.59 -9.10
C LEU A 166 -8.79 -3.39 -7.71
N PRO A 167 -7.66 -4.08 -7.43
CA PRO A 167 -7.03 -4.02 -6.12
C PRO A 167 -6.30 -2.69 -5.92
N TYR A 168 -6.29 -2.22 -4.68
CA TYR A 168 -5.58 -1.00 -4.24
C TYR A 168 -5.79 0.20 -5.18
N PRO A 169 -7.04 0.67 -5.36
CA PRO A 169 -7.34 1.72 -6.31
C PRO A 169 -6.61 3.02 -5.97
N MET A 170 -6.08 3.66 -6.99
CA MET A 170 -5.37 4.92 -6.87
C MET A 170 -6.32 6.05 -6.42
N PRO A 171 -5.85 7.06 -5.65
CA PRO A 171 -6.70 8.17 -5.20
C PRO A 171 -7.38 8.97 -6.32
N GLU A 172 -6.85 8.91 -7.54
CA GLU A 172 -7.42 9.53 -8.73
C GLU A 172 -8.81 8.98 -9.08
N VAL A 173 -9.11 7.74 -8.65
CA VAL A 173 -10.42 7.11 -8.86
C VAL A 173 -11.53 7.92 -8.19
N PHE A 174 -11.26 8.49 -7.02
CA PHE A 174 -12.19 9.39 -6.32
C PHE A 174 -11.83 10.88 -6.45
N GLY A 175 -10.86 11.21 -7.32
CA GLY A 175 -10.58 12.57 -7.76
C GLY A 175 -9.39 13.28 -7.13
N LEU A 176 -8.61 12.60 -6.28
CA LEU A 176 -7.40 13.18 -5.68
C LEU A 176 -6.16 12.88 -6.53
N GLY A 177 -5.37 13.92 -6.79
CA GLY A 177 -3.94 13.79 -7.13
C GLY A 177 -3.12 14.14 -5.90
N LEU A 178 -2.10 13.32 -5.61
CA LEU A 178 -1.21 13.54 -4.47
C LEU A 178 0.17 13.99 -4.95
N ASP A 179 0.85 14.81 -4.14
CA ASP A 179 2.21 15.24 -4.40
C ASP A 179 3.16 14.05 -4.19
N PRO A 180 3.87 13.61 -5.24
CA PRO A 180 4.75 12.46 -5.17
C PRO A 180 5.97 12.61 -4.25
N LYS A 181 6.32 13.83 -3.85
CA LYS A 181 7.45 14.13 -2.97
C LYS A 181 7.05 14.27 -1.51
N GLN A 182 5.76 14.21 -1.22
CA GLN A 182 5.20 14.35 0.12
C GLN A 182 4.56 13.03 0.56
N LYS A 183 4.08 12.98 1.82
CA LYS A 183 3.36 11.81 2.35
C LYS A 183 2.01 11.61 1.65
N ALA A 184 1.07 12.52 1.92
CA ALA A 184 -0.27 12.50 1.36
C ALA A 184 -0.81 13.92 1.19
N ARG A 185 0.04 14.80 0.61
CA ARG A 185 -0.38 16.16 0.26
C ARG A 185 -1.21 16.13 -1.00
N VAL A 186 -2.35 16.78 -0.99
CA VAL A 186 -3.21 16.94 -2.16
C VAL A 186 -2.58 17.97 -3.11
N SER A 187 -2.18 17.51 -4.28
CA SER A 187 -1.65 18.36 -5.37
C SER A 187 -2.72 18.72 -6.39
N ARG A 188 -3.80 17.95 -6.47
CA ARG A 188 -4.91 18.17 -7.39
C ARG A 188 -6.21 17.63 -6.81
N VAL A 189 -7.31 18.34 -7.03
CA VAL A 189 -8.68 17.83 -6.84
C VAL A 189 -9.40 18.03 -8.16
N ARG A 190 -9.94 16.96 -8.75
CA ARG A 190 -10.67 17.04 -10.01
C ARG A 190 -12.12 17.45 -9.75
N ASP A 191 -12.61 18.43 -10.51
CA ASP A 191 -14.03 18.83 -10.46
C ASP A 191 -14.96 17.66 -10.76
N ASP A 192 -16.21 17.75 -10.32
CA ASP A 192 -17.26 16.73 -10.49
C ASP A 192 -16.92 15.33 -9.91
N THR A 193 -15.91 15.23 -9.06
CA THR A 193 -15.56 14.00 -8.35
C THR A 193 -16.04 14.00 -6.90
N THR A 194 -15.96 12.83 -6.27
CA THR A 194 -16.33 12.69 -4.86
C THR A 194 -15.42 13.53 -3.97
N ALA A 195 -14.11 13.55 -4.22
CA ALA A 195 -13.20 14.38 -3.44
C ALA A 195 -13.56 15.87 -3.49
N ALA A 196 -13.97 16.39 -4.65
CA ALA A 196 -14.43 17.77 -4.78
C ALA A 196 -15.72 18.01 -3.97
N ARG A 197 -16.73 17.11 -4.11
CA ARG A 197 -18.01 17.20 -3.38
C ARG A 197 -17.85 17.09 -1.86
N ASP A 198 -16.91 16.27 -1.42
CA ASP A 198 -16.57 16.08 -0.01
C ASP A 198 -15.68 17.21 0.55
N GLY A 199 -15.26 18.15 -0.29
CA GLY A 199 -14.61 19.39 0.12
C GLY A 199 -13.11 19.31 0.31
N PHE A 200 -12.43 18.30 -0.24
CA PHE A 200 -10.96 18.29 -0.32
C PHE A 200 -10.45 19.45 -1.19
N LYS A 201 -9.27 19.98 -0.86
CA LYS A 201 -8.65 21.09 -1.59
C LYS A 201 -7.17 20.83 -1.82
N VAL A 202 -6.63 21.45 -2.87
CA VAL A 202 -5.18 21.48 -3.09
C VAL A 202 -4.48 22.12 -1.89
N GLY A 203 -3.38 21.52 -1.45
CA GLY A 203 -2.64 21.92 -0.27
C GLY A 203 -3.07 21.25 1.04
N ASP A 204 -4.15 20.46 1.04
CA ASP A 204 -4.48 19.62 2.19
C ASP A 204 -3.40 18.56 2.41
N ASP A 205 -2.90 18.43 3.65
CA ASP A 205 -2.14 17.24 4.06
C ASP A 205 -3.09 16.26 4.73
N ILE A 206 -3.35 15.10 4.11
CA ILE A 206 -4.18 14.05 4.71
C ILE A 206 -3.39 13.42 5.86
N LEU A 207 -3.81 13.68 7.10
CA LEU A 207 -3.13 13.22 8.31
C LEU A 207 -3.58 11.81 8.68
N THR A 208 -4.90 11.58 8.70
CA THR A 208 -5.50 10.29 9.01
C THR A 208 -6.66 9.96 8.09
N LEU A 209 -6.91 8.68 7.87
CA LEU A 209 -8.13 8.17 7.23
C LEU A 209 -8.67 7.03 8.08
N GLU A 210 -9.94 7.11 8.50
CA GLU A 210 -10.54 6.20 9.50
C GLU A 210 -9.70 6.12 10.79
N GLY A 211 -9.17 7.26 11.24
CA GLY A 211 -8.31 7.35 12.42
C GLY A 211 -6.89 6.79 12.25
N GLN A 212 -6.60 6.14 11.12
CA GLN A 212 -5.28 5.57 10.83
C GLN A 212 -4.33 6.66 10.33
N PRO A 213 -3.13 6.83 10.90
CA PRO A 213 -2.14 7.76 10.37
C PRO A 213 -1.73 7.39 8.94
N ILE A 214 -1.60 8.40 8.08
CA ILE A 214 -1.21 8.23 6.67
C ILE A 214 0.26 8.65 6.49
N LEU A 215 1.10 7.69 6.10
CA LEU A 215 2.51 7.90 5.83
C LEU A 215 2.77 8.00 4.32
N SER A 216 1.92 7.40 3.50
CA SER A 216 2.05 7.41 2.04
C SER A 216 0.72 7.15 1.32
N ILE A 217 0.76 7.24 -0.01
CA ILE A 217 -0.33 6.80 -0.91
C ILE A 217 -0.78 5.37 -0.62
N ALA A 218 0.16 4.47 -0.27
CA ALA A 218 -0.13 3.07 0.00
C ALA A 218 -1.05 2.87 1.23
N ASP A 219 -0.99 3.78 2.21
CA ASP A 219 -1.92 3.75 3.34
C ASP A 219 -3.33 4.15 2.94
N ILE A 220 -3.49 5.14 2.04
CA ILE A 220 -4.80 5.51 1.50
C ILE A 220 -5.37 4.35 0.68
N GLN A 221 -4.52 3.71 -0.14
CA GLN A 221 -4.91 2.52 -0.89
C GLN A 221 -5.30 1.37 0.04
N TRP A 222 -4.57 1.17 1.15
CA TRP A 222 -4.91 0.18 2.16
C TRP A 222 -6.32 0.41 2.74
N VAL A 223 -6.63 1.62 3.20
CA VAL A 223 -7.95 1.90 3.79
C VAL A 223 -9.06 1.72 2.75
N THR A 224 -8.87 2.27 1.55
CA THR A 224 -9.90 2.25 0.51
C THR A 224 -10.05 0.87 -0.16
N HIS A 225 -9.00 0.06 -0.25
CA HIS A 225 -9.08 -1.33 -0.70
C HIS A 225 -9.93 -2.19 0.25
N ASN A 226 -9.83 -1.95 1.55
CA ASN A 226 -10.55 -2.71 2.57
C ASN A 226 -11.93 -2.13 2.93
N ALA A 227 -12.27 -0.94 2.44
CA ALA A 227 -13.57 -0.33 2.66
C ALA A 227 -14.70 -1.12 1.97
N ILE A 228 -15.80 -1.34 2.70
CA ILE A 228 -17.05 -1.92 2.18
C ILE A 228 -17.93 -0.76 1.73
N ALA A 229 -18.12 -0.61 0.42
CA ALA A 229 -18.98 0.43 -0.16
C ALA A 229 -20.45 -0.05 -0.26
N PRO A 230 -21.45 0.86 -0.19
CA PRO A 230 -21.30 2.30 -0.02
C PRO A 230 -20.90 2.70 1.41
N THR A 231 -19.98 3.66 1.54
CA THR A 231 -19.53 4.15 2.85
C THR A 231 -19.06 5.61 2.81
N LYS A 232 -18.92 6.23 3.97
CA LYS A 232 -18.31 7.55 4.16
C LYS A 232 -17.16 7.41 5.14
N LEU A 233 -15.94 7.43 4.63
CA LEU A 233 -14.74 7.39 5.46
C LEU A 233 -14.47 8.78 6.05
N LYS A 234 -13.92 8.87 7.25
CA LYS A 234 -13.51 10.09 7.93
C LYS A 234 -12.04 10.37 7.64
N ALA A 235 -11.76 11.44 6.91
CA ALA A 235 -10.41 11.96 6.70
C ALA A 235 -10.17 13.17 7.61
N ASP A 236 -9.06 13.19 8.35
CA ASP A 236 -8.59 14.42 8.99
C ASP A 236 -7.45 14.99 8.16
N VAL A 237 -7.60 16.25 7.75
CA VAL A 237 -6.64 16.97 6.93
C VAL A 237 -6.09 18.17 7.67
N LEU A 238 -4.84 18.55 7.39
CA LEU A 238 -4.28 19.83 7.76
C LEU A 238 -4.44 20.79 6.57
N ARG A 239 -5.22 21.86 6.76
CA ARG A 239 -5.44 22.91 5.76
C ARG A 239 -5.07 24.25 6.36
N ALA A 240 -4.07 24.91 5.77
CA ALA A 240 -3.59 26.22 6.25
C ALA A 240 -3.33 26.24 7.77
N GLY A 241 -2.70 25.18 8.30
CA GLY A 241 -2.38 25.04 9.72
C GLY A 241 -3.55 24.60 10.63
N LYS A 242 -4.77 24.48 10.11
CA LYS A 242 -5.94 24.03 10.88
C LYS A 242 -6.29 22.59 10.54
N ARG A 243 -6.60 21.78 11.56
CA ARG A 243 -7.12 20.43 11.37
C ARG A 243 -8.60 20.50 11.03
N ILE A 244 -8.99 19.85 9.93
CA ILE A 244 -10.38 19.79 9.44
C ILE A 244 -10.73 18.33 9.21
N THR A 245 -11.92 17.91 9.63
CA THR A 245 -12.47 16.61 9.28
C THR A 245 -13.31 16.73 8.01
N LEU A 246 -13.04 15.90 7.02
CA LEU A 246 -13.80 15.78 5.77
C LEU A 246 -14.30 14.33 5.60
N PRO A 247 -15.49 14.12 5.01
CA PRO A 247 -15.87 12.80 4.54
C PRO A 247 -15.01 12.40 3.32
N LEU A 248 -14.89 11.11 3.05
CA LEU A 248 -14.51 10.54 1.76
C LEU A 248 -15.57 9.49 1.41
N THR A 249 -16.52 9.88 0.57
CA THR A 249 -17.68 9.10 0.19
C THR A 249 -17.29 8.09 -0.91
N LEU A 250 -17.47 6.81 -0.65
CA LEU A 250 -17.25 5.75 -1.63
C LEU A 250 -18.61 5.16 -2.02
N ALA A 251 -19.14 5.54 -3.18
CA ALA A 251 -20.38 5.00 -3.74
C ALA A 251 -20.24 3.51 -4.13
N ALA A 252 -21.30 2.74 -4.32
CA ALA A 252 -21.21 1.29 -4.53
C ALA A 252 -20.27 0.86 -5.68
N ASP A 253 -20.19 1.64 -6.77
CA ASP A 253 -19.40 1.36 -7.96
C ASP A 253 -18.12 2.20 -8.07
N TRP A 254 -17.72 2.89 -7.00
CA TRP A 254 -16.62 3.86 -6.98
C TRP A 254 -15.30 3.36 -7.56
N ARG A 255 -15.00 2.06 -7.49
CA ARG A 255 -13.75 1.48 -8.01
C ARG A 255 -13.67 1.51 -9.52
N LYS A 256 -14.81 1.56 -10.21
CA LYS A 256 -14.85 1.64 -11.66
C LYS A 256 -14.41 3.05 -12.07
N PRO A 257 -13.42 3.21 -12.95
CA PRO A 257 -13.14 4.52 -13.51
C PRO A 257 -14.42 5.08 -14.16
N PRO A 258 -14.68 6.39 -14.06
CA PRO A 258 -15.79 7.00 -14.78
C PRO A 258 -15.70 6.63 -16.27
N LYS A 259 -16.86 6.30 -16.86
CA LYS A 259 -16.98 6.01 -18.30
C LYS A 259 -16.56 7.23 -19.12
#